data_AF-A0A1G7M1B4-F1
#
_entry.id   AF-A0A1G7M1B4-F1
#
_cell.length_a   1.000
_cell.length_b   1.000
_cell.length_c   1.000
_cell.angle_alpha   90.00
_cell.angle_beta   90.00
_cell.angle_gamma   90.00
#
_symmetry.space_group_name_H-M   'P 1'
#
loop_
_entity.id
_entity.type
_entity.pdbx_description
1 polymer ?
#
loop_
_entity_poly.entity_id
_entity_poly.type
_entity_poly.pdbx_seq_one_letter_code
_entity_poly.pdbx_strand_id
1 'polypeptide(L)'
;MNSVLPRQPPVDHAPRERVQLSVTGEESATICELLSSTTARQIVAALKEGPKPASEIATAVGTSLQNTSYHLDRLVEGDLVEPTETWYSKKGREMTVYALRTHEVVIRF
;
A
#
# COMPACT_ATOMS: atom_id res chain seq x y z
N MET A 1 -13.15 31.78 -3.47
CA MET A 1 -12.80 30.95 -4.64
C MET A 1 -12.94 29.49 -4.21
N ASN A 2 -14.03 28.81 -4.57
CA ASN A 2 -14.17 27.38 -4.30
C ASN A 2 -13.43 26.63 -5.41
N SER A 3 -12.16 26.28 -5.16
CA SER A 3 -11.46 25.33 -6.01
C SER A 3 -12.14 23.98 -5.84
N VAL A 4 -12.90 23.55 -6.85
CA VAL A 4 -13.54 22.23 -6.90
C VAL A 4 -12.46 21.24 -7.37
N LEU A 5 -11.50 20.95 -6.50
CA LEU A 5 -10.52 19.90 -6.79
C LEU A 5 -11.27 18.56 -6.89
N PRO A 6 -10.97 17.73 -7.91
CA PRO A 6 -11.54 16.39 -8.01
C PRO A 6 -11.21 15.60 -6.73
N ARG A 7 -12.20 14.91 -6.17
CA ARG A 7 -12.04 14.19 -4.88
C ARG A 7 -11.06 13.02 -4.98
N GLN A 8 -11.00 12.40 -6.15
CA GLN A 8 -10.14 11.28 -6.49
C GLN A 8 -9.56 11.54 -7.89
N PRO A 9 -8.51 12.37 -8.02
CA PRO A 9 -7.79 12.47 -9.29
C PRO A 9 -7.29 11.08 -9.71
N PRO A 10 -7.15 10.84 -11.02
CA PRO A 10 -6.53 9.62 -11.51
C PRO A 10 -5.13 9.47 -10.91
N VAL A 11 -4.78 8.26 -10.53
CA VAL A 11 -3.47 7.93 -9.98
C VAL A 11 -2.57 7.51 -11.14
N ASP A 12 -1.54 8.30 -11.44
CA ASP A 12 -0.52 7.95 -12.42
C ASP A 12 0.55 7.09 -11.75
N HIS A 13 0.22 5.82 -11.53
CA HIS A 13 1.09 4.85 -10.86
C HIS A 13 1.25 3.58 -11.67
N ALA A 14 2.51 3.21 -11.94
CA ALA A 14 2.88 2.00 -12.67
C ALA A 14 3.74 1.11 -11.77
N PRO A 15 3.16 0.06 -11.14
CA PRO A 15 3.92 -0.90 -10.36
C PRO A 15 4.94 -1.62 -11.23
N ARG A 16 6.05 -2.05 -10.62
CA ARG A 16 6.95 -3.01 -11.27
C ARG A 16 6.19 -4.32 -11.52
N GLU A 17 6.42 -4.94 -12.68
CA GLU A 17 5.79 -6.23 -12.98
C GLU A 17 6.23 -7.33 -12.00
N ARG A 18 7.54 -7.43 -11.73
CA ARG A 18 8.10 -8.49 -10.89
C ARG A 18 9.40 -8.08 -10.23
N VAL A 19 9.58 -8.49 -8.98
CA VAL A 19 10.85 -8.44 -8.25
C VAL A 19 11.28 -9.87 -7.91
N GLN A 20 12.57 -10.18 -8.12
CA GLN A 20 13.16 -11.47 -7.81
C GLN A 20 14.17 -11.32 -6.67
N LEU A 21 14.01 -12.11 -5.62
CA LEU A 21 14.84 -12.08 -4.42
C LEU A 21 15.45 -13.46 -4.17
N SER A 22 16.67 -13.49 -3.63
CA SER A 22 17.28 -14.73 -3.12
C SER A 22 16.84 -14.97 -1.68
N VAL A 23 16.56 -16.23 -1.33
CA VAL A 23 16.16 -16.65 0.04
C VAL A 23 17.24 -16.32 1.10
N THR A 24 18.50 -16.18 0.69
CA THR A 24 19.61 -15.81 1.57
C THR A 24 19.86 -14.31 1.63
N GLY A 25 19.08 -13.51 0.90
CA GLY A 25 19.24 -12.06 0.85
C GLY A 25 18.48 -11.37 1.98
N GLU A 26 19.07 -10.34 2.58
CA GLU A 26 18.47 -9.54 3.65
C GLU A 26 17.10 -8.98 3.26
N GLU A 27 16.94 -8.49 2.02
CA GLU A 27 15.66 -7.98 1.49
C GLU A 27 14.55 -9.03 1.56
N SER A 28 14.88 -10.30 1.30
CA SER A 28 13.92 -11.40 1.37
C SER A 28 13.50 -11.68 2.81
N ALA A 29 14.42 -11.57 3.77
CA ALA A 29 14.13 -11.76 5.19
C ALA A 29 13.17 -10.67 5.69
N THR A 30 13.42 -9.40 5.33
CA THR A 30 12.54 -8.27 5.65
C THR A 30 11.15 -8.47 5.07
N ILE A 31 11.03 -8.82 3.78
CA ILE A 31 9.73 -9.04 3.15
C ILE A 31 9.00 -10.25 3.77
N CYS A 32 9.70 -11.34 4.09
CA CYS A 32 9.13 -12.49 4.79
C CYS A 32 8.59 -12.10 6.17
N GLU A 33 9.31 -11.28 6.94
CA GLU A 33 8.86 -10.79 8.24
C GLU A 33 7.58 -9.96 8.10
N LEU A 34 7.55 -9.01 7.17
CA LEU A 34 6.38 -8.18 6.91
C LEU A 34 5.16 -9.01 6.53
N LEU A 35 5.34 -9.95 5.59
CA LEU A 35 4.27 -10.80 5.08
C LEU A 35 3.90 -11.94 6.03
N SER A 36 4.61 -12.13 7.15
CA SER A 36 4.18 -13.04 8.22
C SER A 36 2.88 -12.55 8.91
N SER A 37 2.63 -11.24 8.91
CA SER A 37 1.41 -10.65 9.45
C SER A 37 0.20 -10.85 8.54
N THR A 38 -0.89 -11.38 9.10
CA THR A 38 -2.17 -11.51 8.40
C THR A 38 -2.70 -10.17 7.91
N THR A 39 -2.63 -9.11 8.75
CA THR A 39 -3.10 -7.77 8.38
C THR A 39 -2.30 -7.22 7.21
N ALA A 40 -0.97 -7.39 7.21
CA ALA A 40 -0.11 -6.93 6.12
C ALA A 40 -0.49 -7.62 4.79
N ARG A 41 -0.69 -8.95 4.80
CA ARG A 41 -1.14 -9.69 3.62
C ARG A 41 -2.51 -9.22 3.12
N GLN A 42 -3.44 -8.92 4.02
CA GLN A 42 -4.76 -8.41 3.65
C GLN A 42 -4.69 -7.00 3.06
N ILE A 43 -3.80 -6.13 3.56
CA ILE A 43 -3.56 -4.80 2.98
C ILE A 43 -3.01 -4.94 1.55
N VAL A 44 -2.02 -5.80 1.33
CA VAL A 44 -1.48 -6.09 -0.01
C VAL A 44 -2.58 -6.59 -0.94
N ALA A 45 -3.45 -7.49 -0.47
CA ALA A 45 -4.60 -7.97 -1.24
C ALA A 45 -5.58 -6.85 -1.60
N ALA A 46 -5.89 -5.95 -0.66
CA ALA A 46 -6.77 -4.81 -0.91
C ALA A 46 -6.18 -3.82 -1.93
N LEU A 47 -4.86 -3.61 -1.91
CA LEU A 47 -4.14 -2.74 -2.86
C LEU A 47 -3.95 -3.38 -4.24
N LYS A 48 -4.10 -4.70 -4.36
CA LYS A 48 -4.11 -5.38 -5.67
C LYS A 48 -5.32 -5.00 -6.52
N GLU A 49 -6.42 -4.56 -5.89
CA GLU A 49 -7.60 -4.06 -6.58
C GLU A 49 -7.43 -2.62 -7.10
N GLY A 50 -6.36 -1.93 -6.69
CA GLY A 50 -6.03 -0.57 -7.09
C GLY A 50 -5.59 0.30 -5.91
N PRO A 51 -5.10 1.52 -6.19
CA PRO A 51 -4.66 2.46 -5.16
C PRO A 51 -5.81 2.89 -4.24
N LYS A 52 -5.56 2.96 -2.92
CA LYS A 52 -6.58 3.33 -1.93
C LYS A 52 -5.98 4.15 -0.79
N PRO A 53 -6.75 5.04 -0.16
CA PRO A 53 -6.32 5.75 1.03
C PRO A 53 -6.38 4.84 2.26
N ALA A 54 -5.56 5.15 3.28
CA ALA A 54 -5.44 4.33 4.49
C ALA A 54 -6.80 4.03 5.18
N SER A 55 -7.75 4.98 5.17
CA SER A 55 -9.08 4.76 5.76
C SER A 55 -9.95 3.77 4.99
N GLU A 56 -9.83 3.73 3.66
CA GLU A 56 -10.56 2.77 2.85
C GLU A 56 -9.94 1.38 2.98
N ILE A 57 -8.62 1.29 3.05
CA ILE A 57 -7.88 0.05 3.35
C ILE A 57 -8.30 -0.48 4.73
N ALA A 58 -8.32 0.38 5.75
CA ALA A 58 -8.74 -0.01 7.10
C ALA A 58 -10.16 -0.60 7.12
N THR A 59 -11.07 0.02 6.38
CA THR A 59 -12.45 -0.45 6.22
C THR A 59 -12.51 -1.79 5.49
N ALA A 60 -11.77 -1.94 4.39
CA ALA A 60 -11.74 -3.17 3.59
C ALA A 60 -11.14 -4.37 4.33
N VAL A 61 -10.11 -4.13 5.15
CA VAL A 61 -9.42 -5.16 5.94
C VAL A 61 -10.11 -5.40 7.29
N GLY A 62 -11.02 -4.53 7.71
CA GLY A 62 -11.76 -4.65 8.97
C GLY A 62 -10.89 -4.39 10.20
N THR A 63 -9.95 -3.45 10.12
CA THR A 63 -9.05 -3.08 11.23
C THR A 63 -9.08 -1.58 11.51
N SER A 64 -8.42 -1.13 12.58
CA SER A 64 -8.40 0.29 12.91
C SER A 64 -7.53 1.06 11.92
N LEU A 65 -7.82 2.37 11.75
CA LEU A 65 -6.97 3.25 10.94
C LEU A 65 -5.53 3.26 11.45
N GLN A 66 -5.34 3.31 12.76
CA GLN A 66 -3.99 3.30 13.37
C GLN A 66 -3.23 2.01 13.06
N ASN A 67 -3.87 0.85 13.18
CA ASN A 67 -3.24 -0.43 12.88
C ASN A 67 -2.94 -0.56 11.38
N THR A 68 -3.82 -0.03 10.53
CA THR A 68 -3.60 0.05 9.09
C THR A 68 -2.40 0.92 8.75
N SER A 69 -2.32 2.13 9.33
CA SER A 69 -1.18 3.03 9.16
C SER A 69 0.13 2.38 9.60
N TYR A 70 0.15 1.72 10.76
CA TYR A 70 1.32 0.98 11.24
C TYR A 70 1.81 -0.05 10.22
N HIS A 71 0.91 -0.85 9.66
CA HIS A 71 1.28 -1.84 8.66
C HIS A 71 1.66 -1.21 7.30
N LEU A 72 1.02 -0.12 6.89
CA LEU A 72 1.38 0.62 5.68
C LEU A 72 2.80 1.18 5.77
N ASP A 73 3.16 1.79 6.91
CA ASP A 73 4.50 2.34 7.11
C ASP A 73 5.57 1.25 6.98
N ARG A 74 5.36 0.09 7.60
CA ARG A 74 6.29 -1.06 7.49
C ARG A 74 6.34 -1.64 6.07
N LEU A 75 5.22 -1.66 5.34
CA LEU A 75 5.17 -2.12 3.94
C LEU A 75 5.86 -1.12 2.99
N VAL A 76 5.86 0.16 3.32
CA VAL A 76 6.58 1.21 2.61
C VAL A 76 8.09 1.10 2.87
N GLU A 77 8.49 0.89 4.12
CA GLU A 77 9.89 0.61 4.48
C GLU A 77 10.42 -0.65 3.77
N GLY A 78 9.57 -1.66 3.59
CA GLY A 78 9.89 -2.90 2.87
C GLY A 78 9.73 -2.82 1.34
N ASP A 79 9.51 -1.64 0.77
CA ASP A 79 9.44 -1.41 -0.68
C ASP A 79 8.33 -2.20 -1.42
N LEU A 80 7.30 -2.68 -0.68
CA LEU A 80 6.15 -3.41 -1.24
C LEU A 80 4.99 -2.50 -1.61
N VAL A 81 4.86 -1.37 -0.90
CA VAL A 81 3.81 -0.37 -1.05
C VAL A 81 4.45 1.00 -1.11
N GLU A 82 3.82 1.97 -1.77
CA GLU A 82 4.27 3.37 -1.74
C GLU A 82 3.10 4.35 -1.64
N PRO A 83 3.30 5.52 -1.02
CA PRO A 83 2.40 6.64 -1.17
C PRO A 83 2.51 7.21 -2.60
N THR A 84 1.38 7.43 -3.26
CA THR A 84 1.33 7.88 -4.67
C THR A 84 0.76 9.29 -4.77
N GLU A 85 -0.51 9.44 -4.41
CA GLU A 85 -1.29 10.67 -4.62
C GLU A 85 -1.96 11.15 -3.35
N THR A 86 -2.51 12.36 -3.42
CA THR A 86 -3.41 12.90 -2.39
C THR A 86 -4.84 12.97 -2.91
N TRP A 87 -5.73 12.25 -2.24
CA TRP A 87 -7.18 12.38 -2.43
C TRP A 87 -7.79 13.27 -1.35
N TYR A 88 -9.04 13.70 -1.57
CA TYR A 88 -9.76 14.51 -0.60
C TYR A 88 -11.02 13.78 -0.12
N SER A 89 -11.17 13.67 1.21
CA SER A 89 -12.39 13.17 1.84
C SER A 89 -13.62 14.00 1.47
N LYS A 90 -14.82 13.48 1.76
CA LYS A 90 -16.08 14.25 1.64
C LYS A 90 -16.06 15.58 2.41
N LYS A 91 -15.25 15.69 3.47
CA LYS A 91 -15.09 16.88 4.31
C LYS A 91 -13.90 17.76 3.86
N GLY A 92 -13.28 17.47 2.71
CA GLY A 92 -12.16 18.25 2.18
C GLY A 92 -10.82 18.01 2.88
N ARG A 93 -10.71 17.00 3.75
CA ARG A 93 -9.42 16.59 4.34
C ARG A 93 -8.60 15.80 3.33
N GLU A 94 -7.32 16.13 3.23
CA GLU A 94 -6.33 15.37 2.46
C GLU A 94 -6.17 13.96 3.01
N MET A 95 -5.98 13.02 2.09
CA MET A 95 -5.86 11.59 2.34
C MET A 95 -4.80 11.04 1.40
N THR A 96 -3.68 10.61 1.96
CA THR A 96 -2.62 9.91 1.22
C THR A 96 -3.16 8.60 0.64
N VAL A 97 -2.91 8.38 -0.64
CA VAL A 97 -3.26 7.17 -1.39
C VAL A 97 -2.04 6.27 -1.46
N TYR A 98 -2.25 5.00 -1.21
CA TYR A 98 -1.20 3.97 -1.25
C TYR A 98 -1.46 3.04 -2.43
N ALA A 99 -0.38 2.55 -3.04
CA ALA A 99 -0.44 1.57 -4.13
C ALA A 99 0.66 0.51 -3.97
N LEU A 100 0.49 -0.64 -4.63
CA LEU A 100 1.55 -1.65 -4.69
C LEU A 100 2.71 -1.16 -5.53
N ARG A 101 3.93 -1.34 -5.05
CA ARG A 101 5.15 -1.01 -5.80
C ARG A 101 5.53 -2.08 -6.81
N THR A 102 5.12 -3.31 -6.58
CA THR A 102 5.33 -4.45 -7.48
C THR A 102 4.10 -5.35 -7.52
N HIS A 103 3.80 -5.93 -8.69
CA HIS A 103 2.71 -6.88 -8.86
C HIS A 103 3.07 -8.29 -8.37
N GLU A 104 4.35 -8.66 -8.45
CA GLU A 104 4.83 -9.99 -8.07
C GLU A 104 6.17 -9.91 -7.33
N VAL A 105 6.31 -10.74 -6.30
CA VAL A 105 7.58 -10.98 -5.59
C VAL A 105 7.87 -12.48 -5.67
N VAL A 106 9.02 -12.83 -6.23
CA VAL A 106 9.46 -14.22 -6.41
C VAL A 106 10.70 -14.47 -5.58
N ILE A 107 10.61 -15.37 -4.61
CA ILE A 107 11.74 -15.81 -3.79
C ILE A 107 12.32 -17.09 -4.40
N ARG A 108 13.65 -17.11 -4.63
CA ARG A 108 14.38 -18.25 -5.18
C ARG A 108 15.42 -18.79 -4.20
N PHE A 109 15.70 -20.09 -4.31
CA PHE A 109 16.69 -20.83 -3.52
C PHE A 109 18.00 -20.98 -4.29
#